data_AF-A0AAJ5W7L3-F1
#
_entry.id   AF-A0AAJ5W7L3-F1
#
_cell.length_a   1.000
_cell.length_b   1.000
_cell.length_c   1.000
_cell.angle_alpha   90.00
_cell.angle_beta   90.00
_cell.angle_gamma   90.00
#
_symmetry.space_group_name_H-M   'P 1'
#
loop_
_entity.id
_entity.type
_entity.pdbx_description
1 polymer ?
#
loop_
_entity_poly.entity_id
_entity_poly.type
_entity_poly.pdbx_seq_one_letter_code
_entity_poly.pdbx_strand_id
1 'polypeptide(L)' 'MQKHSLKNNDELIQGIRTILSNDRCSFSDEEQVLLNDCIDKLEESKTEPNPHVQKLTFVKVLEILLRIFTFIDHVKDLF' A
#
# COMPACT_ATOMS: atom_id res chain seq x y z
N MET A 1 -11.99 -21.02 4.62
CA MET A 1 -12.12 -19.63 5.13
C MET A 1 -11.08 -18.69 4.48
N GLN A 2 -11.00 -18.61 3.14
CA GLN A 2 -9.97 -17.82 2.43
C GLN A 2 -10.50 -16.58 1.68
N LYS A 3 -11.83 -16.43 1.53
CA LYS A 3 -12.42 -15.35 0.70
C LYS A 3 -12.18 -13.92 1.22
N HIS A 4 -11.97 -13.74 2.52
CA HIS A 4 -11.81 -12.40 3.10
C HIS A 4 -10.44 -11.78 2.85
N SER A 5 -9.35 -12.57 2.90
CA SER A 5 -7.98 -12.04 2.73
C SER A 5 -7.76 -11.48 1.31
N LEU A 6 -8.23 -12.22 0.30
CA LEU A 6 -8.15 -11.81 -1.11
C LEU A 6 -8.90 -10.50 -1.38
N LYS A 7 -10.12 -10.36 -0.83
CA LYS A 7 -10.93 -9.13 -0.98
C LYS A 7 -10.21 -7.91 -0.39
N ASN A 8 -9.53 -8.09 0.74
CA ASN A 8 -8.80 -7.00 1.40
C ASN A 8 -7.58 -6.54 0.59
N ASN A 9 -6.86 -7.47 -0.06
CA ASN A 9 -5.72 -7.11 -0.92
C ASN A 9 -6.16 -6.37 -2.18
N ASP A 10 -7.23 -6.83 -2.83
CA ASP A 10 -7.77 -6.19 -4.03
C ASP A 10 -8.25 -4.76 -3.76
N GLU A 11 -8.95 -4.55 -2.64
CA GLU A 11 -9.38 -3.22 -2.20
C GLU A 11 -8.20 -2.29 -1.91
N LEU A 12 -7.13 -2.82 -1.28
CA LEU A 12 -5.94 -2.03 -0.97
C LEU A 12 -5.15 -1.67 -2.22
N ILE A 13 -4.97 -2.61 -3.16
CA ILE A 13 -4.36 -2.35 -4.48
C ILE A 13 -5.15 -1.26 -5.21
N GLN A 14 -6.48 -1.36 -5.23
CA GLN A 14 -7.33 -0.36 -5.87
C GLN A 14 -7.17 1.02 -5.22
N GLY A 15 -7.10 1.08 -3.88
CA GLY A 15 -6.83 2.32 -3.14
C GLY A 15 -5.50 2.95 -3.54
N ILE A 16 -4.43 2.17 -3.58
CA ILE A 16 -3.08 2.64 -3.96
C ILE A 16 -3.06 3.12 -5.42
N ARG A 17 -3.67 2.38 -6.36
CA ARG A 17 -3.79 2.84 -7.75
C ARG A 17 -4.59 4.12 -7.87
N THR A 18 -5.65 4.28 -7.07
CA THR A 18 -6.48 5.47 -7.07
C THR A 18 -5.71 6.70 -6.62
N ILE A 19 -4.92 6.61 -5.53
CA ILE A 19 -4.12 7.74 -5.06
C ILE A 19 -2.99 8.10 -6.04
N LEU A 20 -2.37 7.11 -6.69
CA LEU A 20 -1.34 7.35 -7.72
C LEU A 20 -1.91 8.01 -8.98
N SER A 21 -3.14 7.67 -9.36
CA SER A 21 -3.80 8.22 -10.56
C SER A 21 -4.42 9.61 -10.36
N ASN A 22 -4.63 10.02 -9.11
CA ASN A 22 -5.22 11.32 -8.80
C ASN A 22 -4.10 12.34 -8.57
N ASP A 23 -4.18 13.50 -9.22
CA ASP A 23 -3.32 14.68 -8.95
C ASP A 23 -3.53 15.30 -7.55
N ARG A 24 -4.24 14.61 -6.65
CA ARG A 24 -4.50 15.10 -5.28
C ARG A 24 -3.29 14.99 -4.36
N CYS A 25 -2.36 14.08 -4.67
CA CYS A 25 -1.17 13.84 -3.87
C CYS A 25 0.07 14.04 -4.75
N SER A 26 0.89 15.04 -4.43
CA SER A 26 2.18 15.24 -5.09
C SER A 26 3.22 14.30 -4.50
N PHE A 27 3.14 13.02 -4.87
CA PHE A 27 4.14 12.03 -4.47
C PHE A 27 5.46 12.27 -5.20
N SER A 28 6.55 12.26 -4.46
CA SER A 28 7.90 12.19 -5.02
C SER A 28 8.12 10.88 -5.80
N ASP A 29 9.13 10.86 -6.66
CA ASP A 29 9.50 9.66 -7.42
C ASP A 29 9.77 8.45 -6.49
N GLU A 30 10.40 8.70 -5.33
CA GLU A 30 10.66 7.66 -4.32
C GLU A 30 9.36 7.11 -3.71
N GLU A 31 8.42 7.99 -3.35
CA GLU A 31 7.11 7.58 -2.83
C GLU A 31 6.30 6.80 -3.89
N GLN A 32 6.35 7.22 -5.15
CA GLN A 32 5.69 6.50 -6.25
C GLN A 32 6.28 5.09 -6.43
N VAL A 33 7.60 4.94 -6.34
CA VAL A 33 8.26 3.62 -6.38
C VAL A 33 7.81 2.76 -5.20
N LEU A 34 7.76 3.30 -3.98
CA LEU A 34 7.32 2.58 -2.79
C LEU A 34 5.85 2.13 -2.86
N LEU A 35 4.98 2.98 -3.42
CA LEU A 35 3.56 2.64 -3.62
C LEU A 35 3.37 1.56 -4.70
N ASN A 36 4.15 1.60 -5.77
CA ASN A 36 4.14 0.54 -6.79
C ASN A 36 4.67 -0.79 -6.23
N ASP A 37 5.76 -0.77 -5.46
CA ASP A 37 6.28 -1.97 -4.76
C ASP A 37 5.26 -2.56 -3.78
N CYS A 38 4.43 -1.72 -3.14
CA CYS A 38 3.30 -2.21 -2.34
C CYS A 38 2.26 -2.96 -3.18
N ILE A 39 1.93 -2.47 -4.38
CA ILE A 39 1.01 -3.15 -5.29
C ILE A 39 1.57 -4.52 -5.67
N ASP A 40 2.84 -4.59 -6.06
CA ASP A 40 3.48 -5.84 -6.48
C ASP A 40 3.48 -6.88 -5.35
N LYS A 41 3.86 -6.47 -4.14
CA LYS A 41 3.82 -7.33 -2.94
C LYS A 41 2.42 -7.83 -2.61
N LEU A 42 1.39 -6.99 -2.76
CA LEU A 42 0.00 -7.40 -2.54
C LEU A 42 -0.45 -8.41 -3.61
N GLU A 43 -0.08 -8.22 -4.88
CA GLU A 43 -0.38 -9.16 -5.96
C GLU A 43 0.32 -10.50 -5.74
N GLU A 44 1.61 -10.50 -5.40
CA GLU A 44 2.35 -11.71 -5.04
C GLU A 44 1.70 -12.47 -3.88
N SER A 45 1.28 -11.75 -2.84
CA SER A 45 0.64 -12.35 -1.66
C SER A 45 -0.69 -13.04 -1.94
N LYS A 46 -1.37 -12.73 -3.05
CA LYS A 46 -2.60 -13.43 -3.46
C LYS A 46 -2.35 -14.86 -3.90
N THR A 47 -1.12 -15.16 -4.34
CA THR A 47 -0.69 -16.51 -4.74
C THR A 47 0.05 -17.26 -3.63
N GLU A 48 0.41 -16.57 -2.54
CA GLU A 48 1.15 -17.14 -1.42
C GLU A 48 0.25 -18.11 -0.61
N PRO A 49 0.58 -19.41 -0.52
CA PRO A 49 -0.24 -20.37 0.23
C PRO A 49 -0.14 -20.19 1.75
N ASN A 50 0.90 -19.54 2.26
CA ASN A 50 1.13 -19.36 3.69
C ASN A 50 0.41 -18.12 4.26
N PRO A 51 -0.63 -18.28 5.10
CA PRO A 51 -1.37 -17.16 5.67
C PRO A 51 -0.54 -16.28 6.62
N HIS A 52 0.53 -16.81 7.21
CA HIS A 52 1.44 -16.01 8.04
C HIS A 52 2.26 -15.04 7.18
N VAL A 53 2.73 -15.50 6.02
CA VAL A 53 3.46 -14.66 5.06
C VAL A 53 2.54 -13.58 4.49
N GLN A 54 1.31 -13.94 4.12
CA GLN A 54 0.30 -12.95 3.68
C GLN A 54 0.08 -11.85 4.72
N LYS A 55 -0.08 -12.21 5.99
CA LYS A 55 -0.25 -11.23 7.08
C LYS A 55 0.98 -10.33 7.24
N LEU A 56 2.18 -10.90 7.17
CA LEU A 56 3.42 -10.13 7.27
C LEU A 56 3.55 -9.14 6.10
N THR A 57 3.20 -9.56 4.89
CA THR A 57 3.17 -8.68 3.72
C THR A 57 2.19 -7.54 3.91
N PHE A 58 0.97 -7.83 4.39
CA PHE A 58 -0.03 -6.81 4.68
C PHE A 58 0.45 -5.78 5.71
N VAL A 59 1.10 -6.22 6.80
CA VAL A 59 1.66 -5.32 7.82
C VAL A 59 2.75 -4.42 7.23
N LYS A 60 3.65 -4.97 6.41
CA LYS A 60 4.70 -4.17 5.75
C LYS A 60 4.12 -3.12 4.81
N VAL A 61 3.08 -3.46 4.06
CA VAL A 61 2.39 -2.50 3.19
C VAL A 61 1.75 -1.39 4.01
N LEU A 62 1.08 -1.72 5.11
CA LEU A 62 0.52 -0.70 6.01
C LEU A 62 1.60 0.22 6.60
N GLU A 63 2.76 -0.31 6.98
CA GLU A 63 3.88 0.49 7.49
C GLU A 63 4.38 1.50 6.44
N ILE A 64 4.52 1.09 5.18
CA ILE A 64 4.91 1.98 4.07
C ILE A 64 3.86 3.06 3.86
N LEU A 65 2.57 2.68 3.80
CA LEU A 65 1.48 3.64 3.62
C LEU A 65 1.44 4.65 4.76
N LEU A 66 1.53 4.20 6.01
CA LEU A 66 1.59 5.08 7.16
C LEU A 66 2.77 6.02 7.07
N ARG A 67 3.96 5.54 6.70
CA ARG A 67 5.14 6.39 6.53
C ARG A 67 4.89 7.48 5.50
N ILE A 68 4.35 7.15 4.34
CA ILE A 68 4.06 8.13 3.28
C ILE A 68 3.03 9.16 3.77
N PHE A 69 1.90 8.71 4.33
CA PHE A 69 0.82 9.61 4.72
C PHE A 69 1.10 10.44 5.98
N THR A 70 1.84 9.91 6.95
CA THR A 70 2.23 10.66 8.15
C THR A 70 3.36 11.64 7.86
N PHE A 71 4.25 11.34 6.91
CA PHE A 71 5.24 12.31 6.45
C PHE A 71 4.57 13.50 5.75
N ILE A 72 3.52 13.25 4.96
CA ILE A 72 2.72 14.31 4.33
C ILE A 72 2.06 15.23 5.37
N ASP A 73 1.53 14.71 6.48
CA ASP A 73 0.97 15.56 7.55
C ASP A 73 2.05 16.39 8.26
N HIS A 74 3.23 15.81 8.53
CA HIS A 74 4.32 16.56 9.15
C HIS A 74 4.92 17.65 8.25
N VAL A 75 4.92 17.45 6.93
CA VAL A 75 5.37 18.47 5.96
C VAL A 75 4.30 19.54 5.75
N LYS A 76 3.01 19.20 5.83
CA LYS A 76 1.91 20.18 5.77
C LYS A 76 1.87 21.13 6.97
N ASP A 77 2.23 20.67 8.17
CA ASP A 77 2.36 21.54 9.35
C ASP A 77 3.59 22.47 9.29
N LEU A 78 4.53 22.23 8.37
CA LEU A 78 5.76 23.01 8.23
C LEU A 78 5.68 24.12 7.16
N PHE A 79 4.62 24.13 6.33
CA PHE A 79 4.45 25.03 5.17
C PHE A 79 3.29 26.02 5.33
#